data_AF-A0A517LRD5-F1
#
_entry.id   AF-A0A517LRD5-F1
#
_cell.length_a   1.000
_cell.length_b   1.000
_cell.length_c   1.000
_cell.angle_alpha   90.00
_cell.angle_beta   90.00
_cell.angle_gamma   90.00
#
_symmetry.space_group_name_H-M   'P 1'
#
loop_
_entity.id
_entity.type
_entity.pdbx_description
1 polymer ?
#
loop_
_entity_poly.entity_id
_entity_poly.type
_entity_poly.pdbx_seq_one_letter_code
_entity_poly.pdbx_strand_id
1 'polypeptide(L)' 'MDPMKRLLLEVSYECFENAGMPVDSLMDTLTGCYVGCITNDYELLSTRDTNDFAHVAASGNSQAMIANRLS' A
#
# COMPACT_ATOMS: atom_id res chain seq x y z
N MET A 1 -10.20 0.73 -0.45
CA MET A 1 -8.76 0.45 -0.56
C MET A 1 -8.49 0.04 -1.98
N ASP A 2 -7.57 0.75 -2.63
CA ASP A 2 -7.11 0.45 -3.98
C ASP A 2 -6.67 -1.02 -4.13
N PRO A 3 -7.21 -1.77 -5.12
CA PRO A 3 -6.82 -3.16 -5.39
C PRO A 3 -5.31 -3.35 -5.56
N MET A 4 -4.61 -2.39 -6.17
CA MET A 4 -3.15 -2.45 -6.34
C MET A 4 -2.44 -2.50 -4.99
N LYS A 5 -2.89 -1.70 -4.01
CA LYS A 5 -2.32 -1.67 -2.66
C LYS A 5 -2.60 -2.95 -1.89
N ARG A 6 -3.75 -3.59 -2.10
CA ARG A 6 -4.05 -4.91 -1.51
C ARG A 6 -3.08 -5.97 -2.01
N LEU A 7 -2.96 -6.07 -3.33
CA LEU A 7 -2.06 -7.03 -3.97
C LEU A 7 -0.60 -6.80 -3.56
N LEU A 8 -0.19 -5.52 -3.45
CA LEU A 8 1.16 -5.19 -3.00
C LEU A 8 1.45 -5.78 -1.60
N LEU A 9 0.52 -5.67 -0.66
CA LEU A 9 0.70 -6.23 0.70
C LEU A 9 0.79 -7.75 0.68
N GLU A 10 -0.10 -8.42 -0.08
CA GLU A 10 -0.12 -9.89 -0.21
C GLU A 10 1.19 -10.41 -0.83
N VAL A 11 1.58 -9.85 -1.97
CA VAL A 11 2.79 -10.27 -2.70
C VAL A 11 4.06 -9.94 -1.90
N SER A 12 4.08 -8.83 -1.16
CA SER A 12 5.22 -8.50 -0.30
C SER A 12 5.36 -9.49 0.85
N TYR A 13 4.24 -9.91 1.47
CA TYR A 13 4.24 -10.95 2.49
C TYR A 13 4.74 -12.29 1.92
N GLU A 14 4.21 -12.72 0.77
CA GLU A 14 4.66 -13.93 0.07
C GLU A 14 6.15 -13.90 -0.30
N CYS A 15 6.67 -12.72 -0.66
CA CYS A 15 8.09 -12.53 -0.96
C CYS A 15 8.98 -12.83 0.25
N PHE A 16 8.62 -12.33 1.43
CA PHE A 16 9.37 -12.58 2.66
C PHE A 16 9.31 -14.06 3.09
N GLU A 17 8.12 -14.67 3.01
CA GLU A 17 7.94 -16.11 3.29
C GLU A 17 8.79 -16.97 2.33
N ASN A 18 8.80 -16.65 1.03
CA ASN A 18 9.61 -17.35 0.03
C ASN A 18 11.11 -17.18 0.26
N ALA A 19 11.54 -16.01 0.75
CA ALA A 19 12.92 -15.76 1.16
C ALA A 19 13.30 -16.50 2.47
N GLY A 20 12.36 -17.14 3.16
CA GLY A 20 12.56 -17.75 4.47
C GLY A 20 12.86 -16.71 5.56
N MET A 21 12.43 -15.46 5.36
CA MET A 21 12.62 -14.36 6.30
C MET A 21 11.30 -14.07 7.00
N PRO A 22 11.18 -14.31 8.32
CA PRO A 22 9.98 -13.94 9.04
C PRO A 22 9.82 -12.42 9.06
N VAL A 23 8.63 -11.92 8.72
CA VAL A 23 8.36 -10.47 8.68
C VAL A 23 8.66 -9.80 10.03
N ASP A 24 8.44 -10.51 11.13
CA ASP A 24 8.76 -10.05 12.50
C ASP A 24 10.26 -9.69 12.68
N SER A 25 11.16 -10.25 11.88
CA SER A 25 12.59 -9.92 11.93
C SER A 25 12.94 -8.55 11.36
N LEU A 26 12.00 -7.93 10.62
CA LEU A 26 12.14 -6.60 10.04
C LEU A 26 11.50 -5.51 10.92
N MET A 27 10.80 -5.91 11.99
CA MET A 27 10.23 -4.96 12.93
C MET A 27 11.34 -4.19 13.65
N ASP A 28 11.19 -2.88 13.75
CA ASP A 28 12.16 -1.95 14.35
C ASP A 28 13.57 -1.91 13.70
N THR A 29 13.71 -2.40 12.47
CA THR A 29 14.97 -2.29 11.71
C THR A 29 15.00 -1.04 10.84
N LEU A 30 16.20 -0.61 10.43
CA LEU A 30 16.41 0.50 9.49
C LEU A 30 16.18 0.07 8.03
N THR A 31 15.09 -0.65 7.76
CA THR A 31 14.74 -1.14 6.42
C THR A 31 13.91 -0.09 5.69
N GLY A 32 14.31 0.26 4.47
CA GLY A 32 13.56 1.19 3.62
C GLY A 32 12.61 0.48 2.66
N CYS A 33 11.44 1.07 2.41
CA CYS A 33 10.49 0.61 1.40
C CYS A 33 10.45 1.58 0.21
N TYR A 34 10.63 1.06 -1.00
CA TYR A 34 10.52 1.82 -2.25
C TYR A 34 9.60 1.08 -3.21
N VAL A 35 8.59 1.79 -3.73
CA VAL A 35 7.63 1.22 -4.68
C VAL A 35 7.47 2.15 -5.87
N GLY A 36 7.67 1.62 -7.08
CA GLY A 36 7.39 2.34 -8.31
C GLY A 36 5.91 2.23 -8.67
N CYS A 37 5.24 3.37 -8.81
CA CYS A 37 3.85 3.44 -9.28
C CYS A 37 3.68 4.65 -10.20
N ILE A 38 2.95 4.46 -11.30
CA ILE A 38 2.75 5.50 -12.33
C ILE A 38 1.31 6.01 -12.32
N THR A 39 0.35 5.17 -11.95
CA THR A 39 -1.09 5.48 -12.05
C THR A 39 -1.74 5.58 -10.67
N ASN A 40 -2.80 6.38 -10.55
CA ASN A 40 -3.60 6.50 -9.33
C ASN A 40 -5.11 6.52 -9.61
N ASP A 41 -5.53 5.76 -10.62
CA ASP A 41 -6.89 5.79 -11.16
C ASP A 41 -7.96 5.55 -10.08
N TYR A 42 -7.67 4.70 -9.09
CA TYR A 42 -8.60 4.40 -7.99
C TYR A 42 -8.78 5.58 -7.03
N GLU A 43 -7.76 6.41 -6.86
CA GLU A 43 -7.85 7.66 -6.10
C GLU A 43 -8.76 8.67 -6.83
N LEU A 44 -8.57 8.80 -8.15
CA LEU A 44 -9.39 9.68 -9.01
C LEU A 44 -10.85 9.23 -9.04
N LEU A 45 -11.11 7.93 -9.17
CA LEU A 45 -12.47 7.38 -9.13
C LEU A 45 -13.13 7.58 -7.77
N SER A 46 -12.39 7.39 -6.67
CA SER A 46 -12.92 7.51 -5.31
C SER A 46 -13.18 8.95 -4.87
N THR A 47 -12.60 9.94 -5.55
CA THR A 47 -12.74 11.37 -5.22
C THR A 47 -13.66 12.10 -6.21
N ARG A 48 -14.20 11.38 -7.19
CA ARG A 48 -15.06 11.93 -8.24
C ARG A 48 -16.38 12.49 -7.70
N ASP A 49 -16.95 11.86 -6.68
CA ASP A 49 -18.12 12.39 -5.97
C ASP A 49 -17.67 13.04 -4.65
N THR A 50 -17.82 14.35 -4.55
CA THR A 50 -17.44 15.12 -3.37
C THR A 50 -18.40 14.96 -2.21
N ASN A 51 -19.58 14.37 -2.40
CA ASN A 51 -20.56 14.11 -1.34
C ASN A 51 -20.54 12.65 -0.87
N ASP A 52 -19.95 11.75 -1.65
CA ASP A 52 -19.86 10.31 -1.37
C ASP A 52 -18.40 9.84 -1.47
N PHE A 53 -17.56 10.30 -0.53
CA PHE A 53 -16.20 9.81 -0.37
C PHE A 53 -16.00 9.24 1.03
N ALA A 54 -15.36 8.07 1.11
CA ALA A 54 -15.06 7.44 2.39
C ALA A 54 -14.10 8.31 3.22
N HIS A 55 -14.35 8.44 4.52
CA HIS A 55 -13.52 9.30 5.38
C HIS A 55 -12.05 8.85 5.43
N VAL A 56 -11.79 7.56 5.21
CA VAL A 56 -10.46 6.92 5.11
C VAL A 56 -9.92 6.86 3.67
N ALA A 57 -10.53 7.56 2.70
CA ALA A 57 -10.08 7.53 1.31
C ALA A 57 -8.64 8.07 1.15
N ALA A 58 -8.25 9.09 1.91
CA ALA A 58 -6.90 9.65 1.86
C ALA A 58 -5.83 8.63 2.27
N SER A 59 -6.00 7.94 3.41
CA SER A 59 -5.07 6.90 3.87
C SER A 59 -5.20 5.57 3.11
N GLY A 60 -6.33 5.35 2.46
CA GLY A 60 -6.61 4.15 1.67
C GLY A 60 -6.13 4.21 0.22
N ASN A 61 -6.09 5.41 -0.39
CA ASN A 61 -5.91 5.56 -1.82
C ASN A 61 -4.77 6.50 -2.25
N SER A 62 -4.25 7.37 -1.37
CA SER A 62 -3.12 8.25 -1.71
C SER A 62 -1.90 7.49 -2.24
N GLN A 63 -1.19 8.05 -3.22
CA GLN A 63 0.04 7.47 -3.77
C GLN A 63 1.13 7.24 -2.71
N ALA A 64 1.27 8.15 -1.73
CA ALA A 64 2.26 7.98 -0.66
C ALA A 64 1.99 6.72 0.18
N MET A 65 0.73 6.30 0.26
CA MET A 65 0.31 5.12 1.03
C MET A 65 0.65 3.80 0.33
N ILE A 66 1.16 3.82 -0.90
CA ILE A 66 1.62 2.60 -1.58
C ILE A 66 2.85 2.04 -0.85
N ALA A 67 3.84 2.88 -0.53
CA ALA A 67 5.01 2.46 0.25
C ALA A 67 4.75 2.55 1.77
N ASN A 68 4.09 3.61 2.24
CA ASN A 68 3.92 3.86 3.68
C ASN A 68 2.98 2.88 4.40
N ARG A 69 2.25 2.02 3.67
CA ARG A 69 1.46 0.94 4.27
C ARG A 69 2.21 -0.37 4.40
N LEU A 70 3.32 -0.51 3.66
CA LEU A 70 4.25 -1.63 3.81
C LEU A 70 5.31 -1.34 4.87
N SER A 71 5.71 -0.06 4.99
CA SER A 71 6.61 0.45 6.02
C SER A 71 5.93 0.67 7.37
#